data_AF-A0A520I8P2-F1
#
_entry.id   AF-A0A520I8P2-F1
#
_cell.length_a   1.000
_cell.length_b   1.000
_cell.length_c   1.000
_cell.angle_alpha   90.00
_cell.angle_beta   90.00
_cell.angle_gamma   90.00
#
_symmetry.space_group_name_H-M   'P 1'
#
loop_
_entity.id
_entity.type
_entity.pdbx_description
1 polymer ?
#
loop_
_entity_poly.entity_id
_entity_poly.type
_entity_poly.pdbx_seq_one_letter_code
_entity_poly.pdbx_strand_id
1 'polypeptide(L)' 'QYETLVDNQREQTARLLAHCGLDWSDACLDFHTNAAPVSTPSAAQVRRPLYRDSIDRWRLHADALGPARDFLVRHGITVD' A
#
# COMPACT_ATOMS: atom_id res chain seq x y z
N GLN A 1 5.93 2.34 -6.33
CA GLN A 1 6.15 2.23 -4.88
C GLN A 1 4.84 2.57 -4.19
N TYR A 2 4.50 1.89 -3.09
CA TYR A 2 3.23 2.10 -2.37
C TYR A 2 3.20 3.46 -1.68
N GLU A 3 4.34 3.87 -1.14
CA GLU A 3 4.59 5.10 -0.43
C GLU A 3 4.24 6.31 -1.30
N THR A 4 4.67 6.32 -2.56
CA THR A 4 4.33 7.39 -3.51
C THR A 4 2.83 7.52 -3.75
N LEU A 5 2.09 6.41 -3.78
CA LEU A 5 0.63 6.42 -3.90
C LEU A 5 -0.02 7.01 -2.65
N VAL A 6 0.46 6.62 -1.46
CA VAL A 6 -0.01 7.17 -0.19
C VAL A 6 0.27 8.67 -0.08
N ASP A 7 1.44 9.12 -0.53
CA ASP A 7 1.88 10.50 -0.46
C ASP A 7 1.14 11.41 -1.47
N ASN A 8 0.75 10.87 -2.62
CA ASN A 8 0.17 11.66 -3.71
C ASN A 8 -0.88 10.86 -4.51
N GLN A 9 -1.98 10.51 -3.83
CA GLN A 9 -3.04 9.68 -4.41
C GLN A 9 -3.55 10.23 -5.73
N ARG A 10 -3.87 11.53 -5.81
CA ARG A 10 -4.47 12.15 -7.00
C ARG A 10 -3.58 12.00 -8.23
N GLU A 11 -2.31 12.38 -8.12
CA GLU A 11 -1.39 12.29 -9.25
C GLU A 11 -1.13 10.83 -9.65
N GLN A 12 -0.90 9.94 -8.68
CA GLN A 12 -0.63 8.53 -8.97
C GLN A 12 -1.85 7.83 -9.59
N THR A 13 -3.06 8.09 -9.09
CA THR A 13 -4.30 7.57 -9.67
C THR A 13 -4.53 8.12 -11.08
N ALA A 14 -4.32 9.41 -11.32
CA ALA A 14 -4.47 9.99 -12.66
C ALA A 14 -3.48 9.38 -13.67
N ARG A 15 -2.22 9.18 -13.25
CA ARG A 15 -1.19 8.51 -14.07
C ARG A 15 -1.56 7.06 -14.37
N LEU A 16 -2.11 6.34 -13.39
CA LEU A 16 -2.57 4.96 -13.56
C LEU A 16 -3.75 4.88 -14.55
N LEU A 17 -4.75 5.74 -14.41
CA LEU A 17 -5.90 5.79 -15.31
C LEU A 17 -5.48 6.14 -16.75
N ALA A 18 -4.61 7.14 -16.91
CA ALA A 18 -4.07 7.52 -18.22
C ALA A 18 -3.30 6.37 -18.88
N HIS A 19 -2.49 5.64 -18.11
CA HIS A 19 -1.78 4.45 -18.61
C HIS A 19 -2.76 3.36 -19.09
N CYS A 20 -3.88 3.19 -18.39
CA CYS A 20 -4.93 2.23 -18.73
C CYS A 20 -5.90 2.73 -19.82
N GLY A 21 -5.78 3.98 -20.28
CA GLY A 21 -6.73 4.59 -21.21
C GLY A 21 -8.13 4.81 -20.62
N LEU A 22 -8.23 5.01 -19.30
CA LEU A 22 -9.49 5.20 -18.58
C LEU A 22 -9.69 6.68 -18.21
N ASP A 23 -10.96 7.11 -18.20
CA ASP A 23 -11.34 8.46 -17.78
C ASP A 23 -11.19 8.67 -16.27
N TRP A 24 -10.96 9.93 -15.88
CA TRP A 24 -10.90 10.35 -14.47
C TRP A 24 -12.29 10.29 -13.80
N SER A 25 -12.30 9.88 -12.54
CA SER A 25 -13.45 10.03 -11.64
C SER A 25 -12.98 10.38 -10.23
N ASP A 26 -13.59 11.38 -9.59
CA ASP A 26 -13.27 11.74 -8.21
C ASP A 26 -13.58 10.60 -7.23
N ALA A 27 -14.47 9.66 -7.60
CA ALA A 27 -14.74 8.45 -6.81
C ALA A 27 -13.50 7.57 -6.60
N CYS A 28 -12.45 7.72 -7.43
CA CYS A 28 -11.18 7.04 -7.21
C CYS A 28 -10.43 7.56 -5.97
N LEU A 29 -10.67 8.80 -5.56
CA LEU A 29 -10.13 9.36 -4.31
C LEU A 29 -10.92 8.82 -3.10
N ASP A 30 -12.23 8.68 -3.26
CA ASP A 30 -13.16 8.19 -2.24
C ASP A 30 -13.42 6.67 -2.32
N PHE A 31 -12.42 5.88 -2.73
CA PHE A 31 -12.55 4.43 -2.96
C PHE A 31 -13.15 3.67 -1.76
N HIS A 32 -12.88 4.14 -0.55
CA HIS A 32 -13.32 3.55 0.71
C HIS A 32 -14.85 3.62 0.91
N THR A 33 -15.55 4.48 0.17
CA THR A 33 -17.02 4.63 0.20
C THR A 33 -17.75 3.62 -0.70
N ASN A 34 -17.04 2.89 -1.57
CA ASN A 34 -17.65 1.94 -2.50
C ASN A 34 -18.41 0.83 -1.76
N ALA A 35 -19.71 0.65 -2.02
CA ALA A 35 -20.56 -0.29 -1.31
C ALA A 35 -20.34 -1.78 -1.67
N ALA A 36 -19.59 -2.09 -2.74
CA ALA A 36 -19.35 -3.46 -3.17
C ALA A 36 -18.65 -4.29 -2.08
N PRO A 37 -19.02 -5.57 -1.87
CA PRO A 37 -18.43 -6.40 -0.82
C PRO A 37 -16.94 -6.67 -1.04
N VAL A 38 -16.18 -6.80 0.06
CA VAL A 38 -14.75 -7.15 0.05
C VAL A 38 -14.53 -8.33 0.97
N SER A 39 -14.16 -9.48 0.40
CA SER A 39 -13.97 -10.75 1.13
C SER A 39 -12.49 -11.15 1.18
N THR A 40 -11.63 -10.21 1.60
CA THR A 40 -10.18 -10.43 1.77
C THR A 40 -9.74 -10.05 3.18
N PRO A 41 -8.60 -10.55 3.69
CA PRO A 41 -8.07 -10.16 5.00
C PRO A 41 -7.86 -8.65 5.16
N SER A 42 -7.65 -7.93 4.05
CA SER A 42 -7.49 -6.48 4.03
C SER A 42 -8.80 -5.68 4.01
N ALA A 43 -9.98 -6.33 4.17
CA ALA A 43 -11.27 -5.66 4.10
C ALA A 43 -11.38 -4.43 5.02
N ALA A 44 -10.94 -4.53 6.28
CA ALA A 44 -10.95 -3.41 7.21
C ALA A 44 -10.01 -2.26 6.79
N GLN A 45 -8.92 -2.58 6.08
CA GLN A 45 -7.93 -1.60 5.61
C GLN A 45 -8.47 -0.80 4.41
N VAL A 46 -9.06 -1.48 3.44
CA VAL A 46 -9.59 -0.82 2.22
C VAL A 46 -10.88 -0.02 2.47
N ARG A 47 -11.52 -0.23 3.63
CA ARG A 47 -12.70 0.54 4.09
C ARG A 47 -12.35 1.85 4.77
N ARG A 48 -11.08 2.23 4.80
CA ARG A 48 -10.60 3.50 5.33
C ARG A 48 -10.08 4.37 4.19
N PRO A 49 -10.13 5.71 4.32
CA PRO A 49 -9.36 6.61 3.45
C PRO A 49 -7.89 6.20 3.41
N LEU A 50 -7.16 6.59 2.37
CA LEU A 50 -5.73 6.29 2.27
C LEU A 50 -4.99 6.83 3.50
N TYR A 51 -4.15 6.00 4.12
CA TYR A 51 -3.50 6.31 5.40
C TYR A 51 -2.03 5.91 5.39
N ARG A 52 -1.22 6.57 6.23
CA ARG A 52 0.24 6.40 6.29
C ARG A 52 0.71 5.36 7.30
N ASP A 53 -0.13 5.01 8.27
CA ASP A 53 0.24 4.20 9.45
C ASP A 53 0.79 2.80 9.13
N SER A 54 0.60 2.32 7.90
CA SER A 54 1.17 1.05 7.42
C SER A 54 2.60 1.18 6.91
N ILE A 55 3.05 2.38 6.52
CA ILE A 55 4.43 2.63 6.08
C ILE A 55 5.36 2.41 7.27
N ASP A 56 6.43 1.66 7.05
CA ASP A 56 7.46 1.35 8.05
C ASP A 56 6.95 0.67 9.34
N ARG A 57 5.70 0.21 9.39
CA ARG A 57 5.12 -0.39 10.61
C ARG A 57 5.88 -1.63 11.09
N TRP A 58 6.55 -2.33 10.17
CA TRP A 58 7.42 -3.47 10.50
C TRP A 58 8.58 -3.10 11.43
N ARG A 59 9.02 -1.83 11.43
CA ARG A 59 10.14 -1.36 12.27
C ARG A 59 9.86 -1.50 13.76
N LEU A 60 8.59 -1.48 14.16
CA LEU A 60 8.17 -1.78 15.55
C LEU A 60 8.55 -3.19 16.00
N HIS A 61 8.79 -4.09 15.04
CA HIS A 61 9.19 -5.47 15.25
C HIS A 61 10.59 -5.78 14.72
N ALA A 62 11.38 -4.75 14.36
CA ALA A 62 12.69 -4.92 13.73
C ALA A 62 13.60 -5.83 14.55
N ASP A 63 13.65 -5.65 15.88
CA ASP A 63 14.47 -6.46 16.78
C ASP A 63 14.07 -7.94 16.75
N ALA A 64 12.76 -8.22 16.79
CA ALA A 64 12.24 -9.58 16.73
C ALA A 64 12.46 -10.23 15.35
N LEU A 65 12.54 -9.42 14.28
CA LEU A 65 12.78 -9.87 12.92
C LEU A 65 14.27 -10.03 12.59
N GLY A 66 15.19 -9.62 13.47
CA GLY A 66 16.63 -9.71 13.29
C GLY A 66 17.12 -11.07 12.78
N PRO A 67 16.74 -12.20 13.41
CA PRO A 67 17.14 -13.53 12.93
C PRO A 67 16.68 -13.84 11.51
N ALA A 68 15.48 -13.40 11.12
CA ALA A 68 14.95 -13.58 9.77
C ALA A 68 15.71 -12.72 8.76
N ARG A 69 16.03 -11.47 9.11
CA ARG A 69 16.88 -10.59 8.29
C ARG A 69 18.24 -11.22 8.04
N ASP A 70 18.92 -11.71 9.07
CA ASP A 70 20.24 -12.32 8.94
C ASP A 70 20.20 -13.59 8.09
N PHE A 71 19.13 -14.37 8.20
CA PHE A 71 18.90 -15.53 7.33
C PHE A 71 18.80 -15.12 5.86
N LEU A 72 17.99 -14.10 5.54
CA LEU A 72 17.80 -13.62 4.17
C LEU A 72 19.12 -13.09 3.58
N VAL A 73 19.85 -12.26 4.33
CA VAL A 73 21.13 -11.69 3.90
C VAL A 73 22.16 -12.77 3.63
N ARG A 74 22.25 -13.80 4.48
CA ARG A 74 23.17 -14.94 4.27
C ARG A 74 22.91 -15.68 2.96
N HIS A 75 21.68 -15.66 2.46
CA HIS A 75 21.29 -16.30 1.20
C HIS A 75 21.28 -15.32 0.02
N GLY A 76 21.89 -14.14 0.18
CA GLY A 76 22.05 -13.16 -0.90
C GLY A 76 20.80 -12.32 -1.18
N ILE A 77 19.81 -12.35 -0.29
CA ILE A 77 18.62 -11.49 -0.39
C ILE A 77 18.90 -10.22 0.41
N THR A 78 19.00 -9.08 -0.28
CA THR A 78 19.15 -7.77 0.36
C THR A 78 17.85 -7.38 1.06
N VAL A 79 17.98 -6.84 2.27
CA VAL A 79 16.85 -6.37 3.10
C VAL A 79 17.13 -4.91 3.43
N ASP A 80 16.49 -4.03 2.67
CA ASP A 80 16.60 -2.57 2.69
C ASP A 80 15.64 -1.94 3.70
#